data_AF-G0J0F9-F1
#
_entry.id   AF-G0J0F9-F1
#
_cell.length_a   1.000
_cell.length_b   1.000
_cell.length_c   1.000
_cell.angle_alpha   90.00
_cell.angle_beta   90.00
_cell.angle_gamma   90.00
#
_symmetry.space_group_name_H-M   'P 1'
#
loop_
_entity.id
_entity.type
_entity.pdbx_description
1 polymer ?
#
loop_
_entity_poly.entity_id
_entity_poly.type
_entity_poly.pdbx_seq_one_letter_code
_entity_poly.pdbx_strand_id
1 'polypeptide(L)'
;MNKLSHIETVRKEQALIKMQVQNLLGWDDMQYASFQEEMGLVYLRKLFGDGTPMIAEVPSHKEFWSWWKMHWLKRDREFLDMAGLLFRDEVLPYYEDLHHPAGIAFTPHRAILEKTYHGMIHRLVKEVVK
;
A
#
# COMPACT_ATOMS: atom_id res chain seq x y z
N MET A 1 13.92 0.14 -33.08
CA MET A 1 12.96 0.26 -31.96
C MET A 1 13.72 -0.02 -30.66
N ASN A 2 13.87 0.96 -29.78
CA ASN A 2 14.47 0.73 -28.46
C ASN A 2 13.49 -0.09 -27.60
N LYS A 3 13.96 -1.23 -27.10
CA LYS A 3 13.19 -2.07 -26.19
C LYS A 3 13.13 -1.34 -24.85
N LEU A 4 11.93 -1.06 -24.35
CA LEU A 4 11.76 -0.45 -23.03
C LEU A 4 12.41 -1.36 -21.98
N SER A 5 13.04 -0.74 -20.99
CA SER A 5 13.54 -1.49 -19.84
C SER A 5 12.36 -2.06 -19.05
N HIS A 6 12.59 -3.18 -18.36
CA HIS A 6 11.56 -3.81 -17.52
C HIS A 6 10.98 -2.82 -16.49
N ILE A 7 11.82 -1.94 -15.95
CA ILE A 7 11.42 -0.91 -14.97
C ILE A 7 10.44 0.09 -15.59
N GLU A 8 10.69 0.54 -16.82
CA GLU A 8 9.80 1.47 -17.51
C GLU A 8 8.46 0.82 -17.86
N THR A 9 8.47 -0.45 -18.24
CA THR A 9 7.25 -1.22 -18.47
C THR A 9 6.39 -1.28 -17.22
N VAL A 10 6.97 -1.63 -16.06
CA VAL A 10 6.24 -1.70 -14.79
C VAL A 10 5.68 -0.33 -14.38
N ARG A 11 6.45 0.75 -14.55
CA ARG A 11 5.97 2.11 -14.23
C ARG A 11 4.80 2.53 -15.11
N LYS A 12 4.85 2.25 -16.41
CA LYS A 12 3.75 2.55 -17.33
C LYS A 12 2.50 1.76 -16.98
N GLU A 13 2.66 0.50 -16.63
CA GLU A 13 1.56 -0.36 -16.20
C GLU A 13 0.90 0.17 -14.92
N GLN A 14 1.70 0.53 -13.91
CA GLN A 14 1.20 1.15 -12.68
C GLN A 14 0.41 2.43 -12.94
N ALA A 15 0.92 3.31 -13.81
CA ALA A 15 0.24 4.55 -14.15
C ALA A 15 -1.09 4.31 -14.89
N LEU A 16 -1.11 3.34 -15.81
CA LEU A 16 -2.31 2.98 -16.56
C LEU A 16 -3.40 2.42 -15.65
N ILE A 17 -3.05 1.43 -14.80
CA ILE A 17 -3.98 0.80 -13.87
C ILE A 17 -4.55 1.84 -12.90
N LYS A 18 -3.68 2.67 -12.30
CA LYS A 18 -4.12 3.75 -11.41
C LYS A 18 -5.15 4.66 -12.09
N MET A 19 -4.86 5.12 -13.30
CA MET A 19 -5.77 5.99 -14.05
C MET A 19 -7.13 5.30 -14.33
N GLN A 20 -7.13 4.01 -14.67
CA GLN A 20 -8.38 3.27 -14.90
C GLN A 20 -9.21 3.15 -13.62
N VAL A 21 -8.58 2.83 -12.49
CA VAL A 21 -9.24 2.76 -11.19
C VAL A 21 -9.83 4.10 -10.79
N GLN A 22 -9.04 5.18 -10.89
CA GLN A 22 -9.49 6.54 -10.61
C GLN A 22 -10.71 6.93 -11.44
N ASN A 23 -10.70 6.63 -12.74
CA ASN A 23 -11.84 6.91 -13.61
C ASN A 23 -13.10 6.13 -13.22
N LEU A 24 -12.97 4.87 -12.82
CA LEU A 24 -14.10 4.05 -12.39
C LEU A 24 -14.70 4.51 -11.05
N LEU A 25 -13.85 4.94 -10.12
CA LEU A 25 -14.27 5.43 -8.80
C LEU A 25 -14.69 6.90 -8.81
N GLY A 26 -14.38 7.64 -9.88
CA GLY A 26 -14.52 9.10 -9.90
C GLY A 26 -13.58 9.79 -8.92
N TRP A 27 -12.42 9.19 -8.64
CA TRP A 27 -11.42 9.69 -7.70
C TRP A 27 -10.33 10.49 -8.40
N ASP A 28 -9.83 11.51 -7.72
CA ASP A 28 -8.62 12.22 -8.11
C ASP A 28 -7.34 11.55 -7.58
N ASP A 29 -6.19 12.18 -7.83
CA ASP A 29 -4.88 11.69 -7.37
C ASP A 29 -4.77 11.65 -5.84
N MET A 30 -5.32 12.65 -5.17
CA MET A 30 -5.25 12.79 -3.73
C MET A 30 -6.13 11.74 -3.05
N GLN A 31 -7.38 11.56 -3.49
CA GLN A 31 -8.30 10.59 -2.93
C GLN A 31 -7.75 9.16 -3.04
N TYR A 32 -7.22 8.79 -4.20
CA TYR A 32 -6.60 7.48 -4.39
C TYR A 32 -5.37 7.30 -3.48
N ALA A 33 -4.49 8.30 -3.43
CA ALA A 33 -3.28 8.24 -2.60
C ALA A 33 -3.60 8.18 -1.10
N SER A 34 -4.55 9.00 -0.64
CA SER A 34 -5.00 9.03 0.76
C SER A 34 -5.65 7.71 1.16
N PHE A 35 -6.50 7.12 0.31
CA PHE A 35 -7.10 5.83 0.60
C PHE A 35 -6.05 4.71 0.67
N GLN A 36 -5.09 4.70 -0.26
CA GLN A 36 -3.97 3.75 -0.24
C GLN A 36 -3.10 3.89 1.02
N GLU A 37 -2.83 5.13 1.45
CA GLU A 37 -2.10 5.43 2.68
C GLU A 37 -2.88 4.96 3.91
N GLU A 38 -4.16 5.34 4.00
CA GLU A 38 -5.04 4.99 5.12
C GLU A 38 -5.12 3.48 5.31
N MET A 39 -5.37 2.73 4.25
CA MET A 39 -5.41 1.27 4.30
C MET A 39 -4.05 0.67 4.67
N GLY A 40 -2.95 1.29 4.26
CA GLY A 40 -1.60 0.89 4.71
C GLY A 40 -1.44 1.06 6.22
N LEU A 41 -1.94 2.15 6.80
CA LEU A 41 -1.92 2.38 8.24
C LEU A 41 -2.88 1.46 9.00
N VAL A 42 -4.08 1.20 8.48
CA VAL A 42 -5.03 0.22 9.05
C VAL A 42 -4.40 -1.17 9.06
N TYR A 43 -3.69 -1.55 8.00
CA TYR A 43 -2.95 -2.81 7.93
C TYR A 43 -1.88 -2.91 9.03
N LEU A 44 -1.10 -1.84 9.25
CA LEU A 44 -0.08 -1.83 10.30
C LEU A 44 -0.67 -1.90 11.71
N ARG A 45 -1.78 -1.19 11.95
CA ARG A 45 -2.53 -1.28 13.22
C ARG A 45 -3.01 -2.70 13.49
N LYS A 46 -3.59 -3.37 12.49
CA LYS A 46 -4.00 -4.77 12.58
C LYS A 46 -2.81 -5.69 12.87
N LEU A 47 -1.68 -5.47 12.20
CA LEU A 47 -0.51 -6.36 12.27
C LEU A 47 0.23 -6.26 13.60
N PHE A 48 0.45 -5.05 14.11
CA PHE A 48 1.27 -4.81 15.30
C PHE A 48 0.45 -4.54 16.56
N GLY A 49 -0.84 -4.23 16.42
CA GLY A 49 -1.69 -3.76 17.50
C GLY A 49 -1.53 -2.25 17.73
N ASP A 50 -2.64 -1.64 18.15
CA ASP A 50 -2.70 -0.20 18.43
C ASP A 50 -1.73 0.23 19.54
N GLY A 51 -1.22 1.46 19.42
CA GLY A 51 -0.30 2.05 20.40
C GLY A 51 1.15 1.55 20.31
N THR A 52 1.46 0.62 19.41
CA THR A 52 2.86 0.20 19.21
C THR A 52 3.67 1.25 18.44
N PRO A 53 4.95 1.48 18.80
CA PRO A 53 5.82 2.40 18.05
C PRO A 53 5.99 1.99 16.58
N MET A 54 5.76 0.71 16.25
CA MET A 54 5.85 0.18 14.90
C MET A 54 4.87 0.86 13.92
N ILE A 55 3.68 1.27 14.40
CA ILE A 55 2.68 1.95 13.55
C ILE A 55 3.21 3.30 13.06
N ALA A 56 4.03 4.00 13.85
CA ALA A 56 4.65 5.27 13.44
C ALA A 56 5.95 5.04 12.66
N GLU A 57 6.71 4.02 13.03
CA GLU A 57 8.05 3.81 12.46
C GLU A 57 8.02 3.17 11.07
N VAL A 58 7.22 2.13 10.86
CA VAL A 58 7.22 1.39 9.59
C VAL A 58 6.85 2.29 8.40
N PRO A 59 5.83 3.17 8.49
CA PRO A 59 5.50 4.14 7.43
C PRO A 59 6.61 5.14 7.11
N SER A 60 7.56 5.38 8.01
CA SER A 60 8.68 6.30 7.72
C SER A 60 9.64 5.74 6.65
N HIS A 61 9.58 4.44 6.37
CA HIS A 61 10.47 3.78 5.41
C HIS A 61 9.84 3.67 4.02
N LYS A 62 10.53 4.23 3.02
CA LYS A 62 10.15 4.12 1.60
C LYS A 62 9.98 2.68 1.12
N GLU A 63 10.71 1.74 1.72
CA GLU A 63 10.66 0.32 1.36
C GLU A 63 9.31 -0.30 1.71
N PHE A 64 8.71 0.10 2.83
CA PHE A 64 7.35 -0.32 3.20
C PHE A 64 6.35 0.14 2.15
N TRP A 65 6.36 1.42 1.79
CA TRP A 65 5.42 1.96 0.79
C TRP A 65 5.64 1.37 -0.60
N SER A 66 6.89 1.08 -0.96
CA SER A 66 7.19 0.40 -2.23
C SER A 66 6.59 -1.00 -2.26
N TRP A 67 6.77 -1.76 -1.17
CA TRP A 67 6.17 -3.09 -1.00
C TRP A 67 4.64 -3.04 -0.96
N TRP A 68 4.05 -2.10 -0.21
CA TRP A 68 2.61 -1.92 -0.10
C TRP A 68 1.97 -1.64 -1.45
N LYS A 69 2.54 -0.71 -2.22
CA LYS A 69 2.07 -0.37 -3.57
C LYS A 69 2.13 -1.55 -4.54
N MET A 70 3.06 -2.48 -4.37
CA MET A 70 3.11 -3.68 -5.21
C MET A 70 1.93 -4.63 -4.94
N HIS A 71 1.54 -4.80 -3.67
CA HIS A 71 0.34 -5.56 -3.32
C HIS A 71 -0.93 -4.83 -3.72
N TRP A 72 -0.94 -3.50 -3.56
CA TRP A 72 -2.03 -2.65 -3.99
C TRP A 72 -2.28 -2.80 -5.50
N LEU A 73 -1.23 -2.71 -6.32
CA LEU A 73 -1.33 -2.90 -7.76
C LEU A 73 -1.93 -4.25 -8.15
N LYS A 74 -1.62 -5.31 -7.41
CA LYS A 74 -2.21 -6.63 -7.66
C LYS A 74 -3.74 -6.61 -7.46
N ARG A 75 -4.20 -5.95 -6.41
CA ARG A 75 -5.63 -5.80 -6.12
C ARG A 75 -6.33 -4.85 -7.08
N ASP A 76 -5.67 -3.76 -7.49
CA ASP A 76 -6.21 -2.90 -8.53
C ASP A 76 -6.47 -3.67 -9.83
N ARG A 77 -5.56 -4.58 -10.22
CA ARG A 77 -5.80 -5.47 -11.38
C ARG A 77 -7.03 -6.35 -11.17
N GLU A 78 -7.13 -7.00 -10.01
CA GLU A 78 -8.28 -7.84 -9.64
C GLU A 78 -9.59 -7.06 -9.63
N PHE A 79 -9.57 -5.82 -9.15
CA PHE A 79 -10.71 -4.92 -9.23
C PHE A 79 -11.09 -4.62 -10.68
N LEU A 80 -10.13 -4.27 -11.53
CA LEU A 80 -10.39 -3.98 -12.94
C LEU A 80 -10.96 -5.20 -13.70
N ASP A 81 -10.50 -6.41 -13.37
CA ASP A 81 -11.03 -7.65 -13.93
C ASP A 81 -12.50 -7.87 -13.56
N MET A 82 -12.91 -7.43 -12.36
CA MET A 82 -14.27 -7.58 -11.85
C MET A 82 -15.19 -6.39 -12.14
N ALA A 83 -14.64 -5.19 -12.36
CA ALA A 83 -15.39 -3.94 -12.46
C ALA A 83 -16.45 -3.94 -13.58
N GLY A 84 -16.21 -4.68 -14.66
CA GLY A 84 -17.18 -4.81 -15.76
C GLY A 84 -18.43 -5.63 -15.41
N LEU A 85 -18.42 -6.34 -14.29
CA LEU A 85 -19.53 -7.17 -13.81
C LEU A 85 -20.35 -6.49 -12.69
N LEU A 86 -19.90 -5.35 -12.19
CA LEU A 86 -20.51 -4.64 -11.06
C LEU A 86 -21.51 -3.59 -11.55
N PHE A 87 -22.59 -3.39 -10.79
CA PHE A 87 -23.43 -2.21 -10.94
C PHE A 87 -22.72 -0.97 -10.41
N ARG A 88 -23.12 0.21 -10.89
CA ARG A 88 -22.45 1.48 -10.57
C ARG A 88 -22.36 1.75 -9.06
N ASP A 89 -23.38 1.39 -8.32
CA ASP A 89 -23.48 1.53 -6.87
C ASP A 89 -22.69 0.47 -6.09
N GLU A 90 -22.24 -0.60 -6.74
CA GLU A 90 -21.41 -1.67 -6.14
C GLU A 90 -19.91 -1.42 -6.32
N VAL A 91 -19.50 -0.60 -7.29
CA VAL A 91 -18.09 -0.37 -7.65
C VAL A 91 -17.26 0.10 -6.46
N LEU A 92 -17.70 1.14 -5.75
CA LEU A 92 -16.96 1.68 -4.61
C LEU A 92 -16.94 0.71 -3.41
N PRO A 93 -18.09 0.17 -2.94
CA PRO A 93 -18.10 -0.81 -1.85
C PRO A 93 -17.20 -2.02 -2.12
N TYR A 94 -17.22 -2.55 -3.35
CA TYR A 94 -16.35 -3.67 -3.73
C TYR A 94 -14.87 -3.28 -3.66
N TYR A 95 -14.52 -2.10 -4.17
CA TYR A 95 -13.13 -1.62 -4.13
C TYR A 95 -12.62 -1.44 -2.71
N GLU A 96 -13.46 -0.88 -1.82
CA GLU A 96 -13.15 -0.70 -0.41
C GLU A 96 -12.95 -2.03 0.31
N ASP A 97 -13.86 -2.99 0.11
CA ASP A 97 -13.78 -4.33 0.71
C ASP A 97 -12.52 -5.08 0.25
N LEU A 98 -12.24 -5.07 -1.06
CA LEU A 98 -11.05 -5.72 -1.63
C LEU A 98 -9.74 -5.21 -1.03
N HIS A 99 -9.68 -3.90 -0.74
CA HIS A 99 -8.50 -3.25 -0.18
C HIS A 99 -8.47 -3.24 1.34
N HIS A 100 -9.56 -3.62 2.00
CA HIS A 100 -9.65 -3.58 3.44
C HIS A 100 -8.66 -4.57 4.10
N PRO A 101 -7.85 -4.12 5.08
CA PRO A 101 -6.83 -4.98 5.68
C PRO A 101 -7.33 -6.22 6.42
N ALA A 102 -8.64 -6.32 6.72
CA ALA A 102 -9.22 -7.49 7.36
C ALA A 102 -8.96 -8.79 6.57
N GLY A 103 -9.00 -8.75 5.23
CA GLY A 103 -8.75 -9.91 4.36
C GLY A 103 -7.26 -10.22 4.08
N ILE A 104 -6.34 -9.41 4.60
CA ILE A 104 -4.91 -9.53 4.28
C ILE A 104 -4.21 -10.50 5.23
N ALA A 105 -3.56 -11.52 4.67
CA ALA A 105 -2.80 -12.54 5.38
C ALA A 105 -1.27 -12.50 5.13
N PHE A 106 -0.77 -11.56 4.32
CA PHE A 106 0.66 -11.39 4.11
C PHE A 106 1.30 -10.48 5.16
N THR A 107 2.60 -10.65 5.37
CA THR A 107 3.43 -9.81 6.27
C THR A 107 4.50 -9.07 5.47
N PRO A 108 4.98 -7.90 5.94
CA PRO A 108 6.07 -7.20 5.27
C PRO A 108 7.33 -8.08 5.26
N HIS A 109 8.14 -7.95 4.21
CA HIS A 109 9.39 -8.71 4.16
C HIS A 109 10.27 -8.43 5.36
N ARG A 110 10.96 -9.47 5.85
CA ARG A 110 11.86 -9.41 7.01
C ARG A 110 12.85 -8.23 6.95
N ALA A 111 13.41 -7.93 5.79
CA ALA A 111 14.33 -6.82 5.59
C ALA A 111 13.72 -5.44 5.95
N ILE A 112 12.42 -5.25 5.71
CA ILE A 112 11.70 -4.03 6.11
C ILE A 112 11.63 -3.96 7.64
N LEU A 113 11.23 -5.06 8.27
CA LEU A 113 11.08 -5.15 9.73
C LEU A 113 12.41 -5.00 10.48
N GLU A 114 13.49 -5.61 9.99
CA GLU A 114 14.82 -5.51 10.58
C GLU A 114 15.35 -4.07 10.54
N LYS A 115 15.13 -3.37 9.42
CA LYS A 115 15.52 -1.96 9.28
C LYS A 115 14.77 -1.07 10.26
N THR A 116 13.46 -1.29 10.41
CA THR A 116 12.62 -0.60 11.40
C THR A 116 13.14 -0.84 12.82
N TYR A 117 13.39 -2.11 13.17
CA TYR A 117 13.87 -2.49 14.50
C TYR A 117 15.23 -1.87 14.82
N HIS A 118 16.16 -1.89 13.86
CA HIS A 118 17.49 -1.29 14.02
C HIS A 118 17.41 0.22 14.25
N GLY A 119 16.54 0.92 13.51
CA GLY A 119 16.28 2.35 13.68
C GLY A 119 15.75 2.69 15.08
N MET A 120 14.82 1.88 15.59
CA MET A 120 14.24 2.06 16.93
C MET A 120 15.28 1.86 18.04
N ILE A 121 16.06 0.76 18.01
CA ILE A 121 17.09 0.50 19.01
C ILE A 121 18.11 1.64 19.06
N HIS A 122 18.56 2.10 17.90
CA HIS A 122 19.56 3.15 17.84
C HIS A 122 19.08 4.49 18.45
N ARG A 123 17.78 4.80 18.34
CA ARG A 123 17.19 5.97 19.03
C ARG A 123 17.10 5.77 20.54
N LEU A 124 16.61 4.62 20.99
CA LEU A 124 16.53 4.30 22.42
C LEU A 124 17.90 4.37 23.10
N VAL A 125 18.94 3.80 22.48
CA VAL A 125 20.31 3.86 23.01
C VAL A 125 20.80 5.31 23.10
N LYS A 126 20.48 6.18 22.13
CA LYS A 126 20.88 7.60 22.16
C LYS A 126 20.14 8.41 23.23
N GLU A 127 18.92 8.05 23.56
CA GLU A 127 18.14 8.73 24.60
C GLU A 127 18.62 8.35 26.01
N VAL A 128 19.02 7.10 26.22
CA VAL A 128 19.53 6.61 27.52
C VAL A 128 20.95 7.11 27.84
N VAL A 129 21.74 7.42 26.83
CA VAL A 129 23.15 7.87 26.98
C VAL A 129 23.27 9.39 27.13
N LYS A 130 22.16 10.14 27.11
CA LYS A 130 22.11 11.57 27.43
C LYS A 130 21.75 11.80 28.89
#